data_AF-A0A2A2D0P8-F1
#
_entry.id   AF-A0A2A2D0P8-F1
#
_cell.length_a   1.000
_cell.length_b   1.000
_cell.length_c   1.000
_cell.angle_alpha   90.00
_cell.angle_beta   90.00
_cell.angle_gamma   90.00
#
_symmetry.space_group_name_H-M   'P 1'
#
loop_
_entity.id
_entity.type
_entity.pdbx_description
1 polymer ?
#
loop_
_entity_poly.entity_id
_entity_poly.type
_entity_poly.pdbx_seq_one_letter_code
_entity_poly.pdbx_strand_id
1 'polypeptide(L)'
;MTFYTTYDNKDHDTKVFTSVTDHTNKTIGTLGEHFGDDEFEDGDADGPYALSLTEPATWSSMRDGRLRIRIEPRGHDTWKLNVRSTLFFSDGTRRHADQDNLAPSQRNRQVDVPIA
;
A
#
# COMPACT_ATOMS: atom_id res chain seq x y z
N MET A 1 4.51 -7.35 -1.55
CA MET A 1 3.68 -6.28 -2.13
C MET A 1 4.39 -5.77 -3.36
N THR A 2 3.67 -5.58 -4.45
CA THR A 2 4.20 -5.00 -5.69
C THR A 2 3.28 -3.88 -6.13
N PHE A 3 3.87 -2.75 -6.49
CA PHE A 3 3.16 -1.66 -7.15
C PHE A 3 3.40 -1.76 -8.65
N TYR A 4 2.36 -1.55 -9.45
CA TYR A 4 2.46 -1.46 -10.90
C TYR A 4 2.04 -0.07 -11.31
N THR A 5 3.01 0.77 -11.65
CA THR A 5 2.74 2.13 -12.09
C THR A 5 2.25 2.09 -13.52
N THR A 6 1.23 2.88 -13.82
CA THR A 6 0.52 2.81 -15.10
C THR A 6 0.99 3.89 -16.08
N TYR A 7 0.47 5.11 -15.99
CA TYR A 7 0.75 6.21 -16.92
C TYR A 7 0.84 7.57 -16.21
N ASP A 8 1.14 7.55 -14.91
CA ASP A 8 1.36 8.73 -14.07
C ASP A 8 2.24 8.27 -12.90
N ASN A 9 3.53 8.58 -13.00
CA ASN A 9 4.58 8.06 -12.14
C ASN A 9 4.45 8.56 -10.70
N LYS A 10 5.07 7.84 -9.76
CA LYS A 10 5.43 8.43 -8.47
C LYS A 10 6.76 9.13 -8.66
N ASP A 11 6.76 10.45 -8.67
CA ASP A 11 7.97 11.24 -8.80
C ASP A 11 8.96 11.06 -7.63
N HIS A 12 10.18 11.53 -7.85
CA HIS A 12 11.31 11.42 -6.93
C HIS A 12 11.15 12.10 -5.57
N ASP A 13 10.11 12.91 -5.35
CA ASP A 13 9.99 13.64 -4.10
C ASP A 13 8.64 13.44 -3.38
N THR A 14 7.73 12.68 -4.01
CA THR A 14 6.55 12.11 -3.36
C THR A 14 6.94 10.99 -2.43
N LYS A 15 6.71 11.12 -1.12
CA LYS A 15 6.93 9.99 -0.19
C LYS A 15 5.75 9.02 -0.24
N VAL A 16 6.01 7.72 -0.22
CA VAL A 16 4.96 6.70 -0.10
C VAL A 16 5.06 5.99 1.25
N PHE A 17 3.90 5.84 1.90
CA PHE A 17 3.75 5.11 3.16
C PHE A 17 2.70 4.04 2.99
N THR A 18 3.00 2.82 3.44
CA THR A 18 2.05 1.72 3.40
C THR A 18 1.84 1.13 4.78
N SER A 19 0.59 0.90 5.14
CA SER A 19 0.20 0.32 6.43
C SER A 19 -0.94 -0.67 6.28
N VAL A 20 -1.06 -1.60 7.22
CA VAL A 20 -2.19 -2.53 7.35
C VAL A 20 -2.97 -2.10 8.57
N THR A 21 -4.28 -1.93 8.41
CA THR A 21 -5.21 -1.51 9.46
C THR A 21 -6.27 -2.57 9.71
N ASP A 22 -6.69 -2.72 10.96
CA ASP A 22 -7.83 -3.56 11.33
C ASP A 22 -9.17 -2.84 11.10
N HIS A 23 -10.27 -3.51 11.42
CA HIS A 23 -11.64 -2.97 11.31
C HIS A 23 -11.90 -1.72 12.19
N THR A 24 -11.05 -1.47 13.20
CA THR A 24 -11.14 -0.29 14.06
C THR A 24 -10.26 0.87 13.58
N ASN A 25 -9.60 0.73 12.43
CA ASN A 25 -8.54 1.60 11.92
C ASN A 25 -7.25 1.62 12.77
N LYS A 26 -7.02 0.62 13.63
CA LYS A 26 -5.73 0.47 14.31
C LYS A 26 -4.70 -0.03 13.29
N THR A 27 -3.55 0.62 13.20
CA THR A 27 -2.41 0.12 12.43
C THR A 27 -1.80 -1.10 13.12
N ILE A 28 -1.70 -2.21 12.40
CA ILE A 28 -1.15 -3.48 12.91
C ILE A 28 0.05 -3.98 12.08
N GLY A 29 0.44 -3.24 11.06
CA GLY A 29 1.59 -3.53 10.23
C GLY A 29 1.96 -2.35 9.35
N THR A 30 3.22 -2.28 8.96
CA THR A 30 3.73 -1.25 8.07
C THR A 30 4.72 -1.86 7.10
N LEU A 31 4.82 -1.24 5.92
CA LEU A 31 5.99 -1.46 5.08
C LEU A 31 7.17 -0.71 5.70
N GLY A 32 8.27 -1.40 5.94
CA GLY A 32 9.48 -0.81 6.52
C GLY A 32 10.30 0.03 5.54
N GLU A 33 9.92 0.02 4.26
CA GLU A 33 10.58 0.78 3.21
C GLU A 33 10.11 2.23 3.18
N HIS A 34 11.03 3.13 2.84
CA HIS A 34 10.78 4.56 2.72
C HIS A 34 11.04 5.02 1.28
N PHE A 35 9.99 5.11 0.48
CA PHE A 35 10.10 5.54 -0.92
C PHE A 35 10.04 7.06 -1.03
N GLY A 36 11.08 7.72 -0.54
CA GLY A 36 11.20 9.17 -0.59
C GLY A 36 11.78 9.65 -1.91
N ASP A 37 12.99 9.17 -2.22
CA ASP A 37 13.83 9.65 -3.33
C ASP A 37 13.72 8.76 -4.60
N ASP A 38 13.08 7.60 -4.48
CA ASP A 38 12.90 6.64 -5.58
C ASP A 38 11.82 7.13 -6.56
N GLU A 39 12.00 6.97 -7.86
CA GLU A 39 10.92 7.10 -8.83
C GLU A 39 10.30 5.72 -9.09
N PHE A 40 8.98 5.65 -9.20
CA PHE A 40 8.30 4.47 -9.76
C PHE A 40 7.81 4.81 -11.15
N GLU A 41 8.52 4.32 -12.17
CA GLU A 41 8.38 4.72 -13.58
C GLU A 41 7.08 4.21 -14.22
N ASP A 42 6.61 4.89 -15.26
CA ASP A 42 5.43 4.50 -16.02
C ASP A 42 5.60 3.15 -16.71
N GLY A 43 4.66 2.24 -16.49
CA GLY A 43 4.66 0.90 -17.07
C GLY A 43 5.50 -0.13 -16.30
N ASP A 44 6.15 0.28 -15.21
CA ASP A 44 7.03 -0.56 -14.43
C ASP A 44 6.37 -1.18 -13.18
N ALA A 45 7.07 -2.17 -12.64
CA ALA A 45 6.66 -2.92 -11.46
C ALA A 45 7.73 -2.80 -10.36
N ASP A 46 7.33 -2.21 -9.24
CA ASP A 46 8.19 -1.94 -8.10
C ASP A 46 7.91 -2.93 -6.96
N GLY A 47 8.92 -3.70 -6.59
CA GLY A 47 8.87 -4.75 -5.56
C GLY A 47 9.35 -6.12 -6.07
N PRO A 48 9.07 -7.21 -5.33
CA PRO A 48 8.19 -7.30 -4.17
C PRO A 48 8.82 -6.75 -2.88
N TYR A 49 8.08 -5.91 -2.16
CA TYR A 49 8.42 -5.44 -0.83
C TYR A 49 7.74 -6.27 0.26
N ALA A 50 8.42 -6.47 1.38
CA ALA A 50 7.91 -7.22 2.53
C ALA A 50 7.06 -6.33 3.46
N LEU A 51 5.79 -6.70 3.65
CA LEU A 51 4.94 -6.11 4.70
C LEU A 51 5.12 -6.88 5.99
N SER A 52 5.51 -6.17 7.04
CA SER A 52 5.67 -6.75 8.37
C SER A 52 4.51 -6.33 9.27
N LEU A 53 3.87 -7.30 9.90
CA LEU A 53 2.90 -7.03 10.97
C LEU A 53 3.68 -6.75 12.25
N THR A 54 3.31 -5.68 12.95
CA THR A 54 3.93 -5.27 14.22
C THR A 54 3.40 -6.09 15.39
N GLU A 55 2.25 -6.74 15.22
CA GLU A 55 1.62 -7.63 16.21
C GLU A 55 1.11 -8.91 15.50
N PRO A 56 1.11 -10.08 16.17
CA PRO A 56 0.45 -11.26 15.64
C PRO A 56 -1.05 -11.00 15.43
N ALA A 57 -1.53 -11.15 14.20
CA ALA A 57 -2.94 -11.00 13.87
C ALA A 57 -3.47 -12.26 13.17
N THR A 58 -4.69 -12.65 13.50
CA THR A 58 -5.44 -13.70 12.78
C THR A 58 -6.32 -13.05 11.72
N TRP A 59 -6.76 -13.80 10.70
CA TRP A 59 -7.73 -13.25 9.75
C TRP A 59 -9.03 -12.87 10.45
N SER A 60 -9.48 -13.66 11.43
CA SER A 60 -10.73 -13.38 12.15
C SER A 60 -10.73 -12.03 12.87
N SER A 61 -9.60 -11.62 13.46
CA SER A 61 -9.42 -10.30 14.08
C SER A 61 -9.28 -9.15 13.06
N MET A 62 -8.98 -9.51 11.80
CA MET A 62 -8.66 -8.58 10.71
C MET A 62 -9.75 -8.51 9.64
N ARG A 63 -10.90 -9.16 9.87
CA ARG A 63 -12.06 -9.05 8.99
C ARG A 63 -12.38 -7.57 8.77
N ASP A 64 -12.59 -7.18 7.52
CA ASP A 64 -12.82 -5.78 7.09
C ASP A 64 -11.63 -4.83 7.27
N GLY A 65 -10.45 -5.37 7.61
CA GLY A 65 -9.19 -4.66 7.59
C GLY A 65 -8.78 -4.24 6.19
N ARG A 66 -7.85 -3.27 6.13
CA ARG A 66 -7.45 -2.62 4.88
C ARG A 66 -5.95 -2.46 4.78
N LEU A 67 -5.44 -2.60 3.57
CA LEU A 67 -4.14 -2.09 3.19
C LEU A 67 -4.31 -0.61 2.81
N ARG A 68 -3.57 0.27 3.48
CA ARG A 68 -3.61 1.71 3.27
C ARG A 68 -2.33 2.18 2.61
N ILE A 69 -2.47 2.87 1.49
CA ILE A 69 -1.36 3.54 0.79
C ILE A 69 -1.60 5.04 0.92
N ARG A 70 -0.61 5.74 1.47
CA ARG A 70 -0.62 7.20 1.65
C ARG A 70 0.57 7.81 0.96
N ILE A 71 0.36 8.94 0.28
CA ILE A 71 1.43 9.71 -0.34
C ILE A 71 1.60 11.08 0.35
N GLU A 72 2.83 11.59 0.34
CA GLU A 72 3.14 12.98 0.67
C GLU A 72 3.83 13.63 -0.54
N PRO A 73 3.05 14.10 -1.52
CA PRO A 73 3.57 14.74 -2.72
C PRO A 73 4.15 16.12 -2.40
N ARG A 74 5.09 16.56 -3.23
CA ARG A 74 5.78 17.85 -3.12
C ARG A 74 5.45 18.80 -4.26
N GLY A 75 4.30 18.66 -4.89
CA GLY A 75 3.77 19.70 -5.74
C GLY A 75 2.36 19.36 -6.20
N HIS A 76 2.26 19.00 -7.46
CA HIS A 76 1.02 18.67 -8.13
C HIS A 76 1.11 17.27 -8.71
N ASP A 77 1.28 16.32 -7.81
CA ASP A 77 1.69 14.98 -8.19
C ASP A 77 0.51 14.03 -7.99
N THR A 78 0.32 13.16 -8.98
CA THR A 78 -0.68 12.10 -8.98
C THR A 78 0.05 10.82 -9.34
N TRP A 79 -0.13 9.78 -8.56
CA TRP A 79 0.46 8.48 -8.87
C TRP A 79 -0.66 7.52 -9.25
N LYS A 80 -0.61 6.97 -10.47
CA LYS A 80 -1.62 6.01 -10.95
C LYS A 80 -1.06 4.61 -10.96
N LEU A 81 -1.66 3.74 -10.17
CA LEU A 81 -1.13 2.39 -9.93
C LEU A 81 -2.19 1.30 -9.84
N ASN A 82 -1.73 0.07 -10.04
CA ASN A 82 -2.35 -1.13 -9.50
C ASN A 82 -1.46 -1.65 -8.36
N VAL A 83 -2.08 -2.29 -7.37
CA VAL A 83 -1.34 -2.91 -6.27
C VAL A 83 -1.69 -4.38 -6.17
N ARG A 84 -0.68 -5.20 -5.87
CA ARG A 84 -0.84 -6.61 -5.50
C ARG A 84 -0.14 -6.91 -4.21
N SER A 85 -0.81 -7.57 -3.28
CA SER A 85 -0.22 -7.92 -1.99
C SER A 85 -0.82 -9.19 -1.40
N THR A 86 0.06 -10.04 -0.88
CA THR A 86 -0.33 -11.20 -0.08
C THR A 86 0.06 -10.95 1.37
N LEU A 87 -0.92 -11.02 2.27
CA LEU A 87 -0.73 -10.95 3.71
C LEU A 87 -0.72 -12.36 4.31
N PHE A 88 0.19 -12.57 5.26
CA PHE A 88 0.33 -13.82 6.00
C PHE A 88 -0.05 -13.57 7.46
N PHE A 89 -1.07 -14.26 7.95
CA PHE A 89 -1.57 -14.11 9.31
C PHE A 89 -1.01 -15.22 10.23
N SER A 90 -1.04 -14.97 11.53
CA SER A 90 -0.48 -15.86 12.55
C SER A 90 -1.23 -17.20 12.68
N ASP A 91 -2.49 -17.24 12.25
CA ASP A 91 -3.30 -18.46 12.14
C ASP A 91 -2.98 -19.30 10.89
N GLY A 92 -1.98 -18.89 10.10
CA GLY A 92 -1.57 -19.55 8.86
C GLY A 92 -2.44 -19.18 7.66
N THR A 93 -3.48 -18.37 7.84
CA THR A 93 -4.30 -17.90 6.71
C THR A 93 -3.52 -16.91 5.85
N ARG A 94 -3.88 -16.91 4.55
CA ARG A 94 -3.33 -15.99 3.56
C ARG A 94 -4.48 -15.23 2.93
N ARG A 95 -4.29 -13.93 2.77
CA ARG A 95 -5.29 -13.03 2.19
C ARG A 95 -4.64 -12.06 1.23
N HIS A 96 -5.44 -11.52 0.34
CA HIS A 96 -4.97 -10.62 -0.71
C HIS A 96 -5.50 -9.21 -0.50
N ALA A 97 -4.71 -8.22 -0.87
CA ALA A 97 -5.13 -6.82 -0.94
C ALA A 97 -4.72 -6.30 -2.30
N ASP A 98 -5.59 -6.56 -3.27
CA ASP A 98 -5.34 -6.32 -4.69
C ASP A 98 -6.36 -5.31 -5.20
N GLN A 99 -5.88 -4.27 -5.89
CA GLN A 99 -6.75 -3.25 -6.45
C GLN A 99 -6.12 -2.62 -7.68
N ASP A 100 -6.96 -2.33 -8.67
CA ASP A 100 -6.58 -1.63 -9.89
C ASP A 100 -7.08 -0.18 -9.89
N ASN A 101 -6.45 0.64 -10.73
CA ASN A 101 -6.83 2.02 -11.01
C ASN A 101 -6.87 2.92 -9.76
N LEU A 102 -5.91 2.73 -8.86
CA LEU A 102 -5.69 3.66 -7.75
C LEU A 102 -5.04 4.94 -8.30
N ALA A 103 -5.46 6.09 -7.74
CA ALA A 103 -4.94 7.39 -8.14
C ALA A 103 -4.83 8.36 -6.95
N PRO A 104 -4.02 8.05 -5.92
CA PRO A 104 -3.70 9.04 -4.90
C PRO A 104 -3.02 10.27 -5.52
N SER A 105 -3.35 11.45 -5.00
CA SER A 105 -2.85 12.74 -5.46
C SER A 105 -2.68 13.73 -4.32
N GLN A 106 -2.20 14.95 -4.59
CA GLN A 106 -2.12 16.01 -3.60
C GLN A 106 -3.47 16.36 -2.96
N ARG A 107 -4.59 16.12 -3.67
CA ARG A 107 -5.97 16.35 -3.19
C ARG A 107 -6.55 15.16 -2.45
N ASN A 108 -6.19 13.94 -2.84
CA ASN A 108 -6.59 12.72 -2.17
C ASN A 108 -5.37 11.85 -1.89
N ARG A 109 -4.70 12.12 -0.77
CA ARG A 109 -3.39 11.55 -0.45
C ARG A 109 -3.44 10.11 0.04
N GLN A 110 -4.62 9.50 0.12
CA GLN A 110 -4.81 8.18 0.69
C GLN A 110 -5.76 7.36 -0.17
N VAL A 111 -5.41 6.08 -0.31
CA VAL A 111 -6.31 5.06 -0.81
C VAL A 111 -6.30 3.86 0.14
N ASP A 112 -7.46 3.25 0.31
CA ASP A 112 -7.62 2.05 1.12
C ASP A 112 -8.06 0.89 0.23
N VAL A 113 -7.34 -0.21 0.32
CA VAL A 113 -7.57 -1.45 -0.42
C VAL A 113 -8.10 -2.50 0.54
N PRO A 114 -9.31 -3.04 0.32
CA PRO A 114 -9.86 -4.09 1.16
C PRO A 114 -8.98 -5.35 1.17
N ILE A 115 -8.88 -6.01 2.32
CA ILE A 115 -8.26 -7.32 2.44
C ILE A 115 -9.34 -8.38 2.22
N ALA A 116 -9.13 -9.29 1.25
CA ALA A 116 -10.07 -10.34 0.82
C ALA A 116 -9.60 -11.76 1.21
#